data_AF-A0A060BT83-F1
#
_entry.id   AF-A0A060BT83-F1
#
_cell.length_a   1.000
_cell.length_b   1.000
_cell.length_c   1.000
_cell.angle_alpha   90.00
_cell.angle_beta   90.00
_cell.angle_gamma   90.00
#
_symmetry.space_group_name_H-M   'P 1'
#
loop_
_entity.id
_entity.type
_entity.pdbx_description
1 polymer ?
#
loop_
_entity_poly.entity_id
_entity_poly.type
_entity_poly.pdbx_seq_one_letter_code
_entity_poly.pdbx_strand_id
1 'polypeptide(L)'
;KATYKEFFGGLLIITREQYFAVNGYGTDFWGWGREDDNLRDRLTIAGMWPCVTPNVSRTRRRDVYFEHQRHRQATELRGQERDDGTVEYFEEDPGRPYDGARIMSSQPDLLQDRTTGISTVRFRVEGIAPFLGATKIRIRLHCDKERTPWCRPDHHRQETVQGQGTGQG
;
A
#
# COMPACT_ATOMS: atom_id res chain seq x y z
N LYS A 1 12.76 6.94 13.14
CA LYS A 1 13.29 6.26 11.93
C LYS A 1 13.40 4.78 12.25
N ALA A 2 12.73 3.90 11.50
CA ALA A 2 12.89 2.46 11.66
C ALA A 2 14.34 2.06 11.43
N THR A 3 14.88 1.21 12.30
CA THR A 3 16.19 0.60 12.12
C THR A 3 16.10 -0.52 11.10
N TYR A 4 17.22 -0.90 10.45
CA TYR A 4 17.25 -2.05 9.52
C TYR A 4 16.73 -3.35 10.16
N LYS A 5 16.81 -3.46 11.50
CA LYS A 5 16.30 -4.62 12.25
C LYS A 5 14.77 -4.66 12.33
N GLU A 6 14.10 -3.53 12.11
CA GLU A 6 12.65 -3.37 12.22
C GLU A 6 11.97 -3.33 10.84
N PHE A 7 12.74 -3.14 9.76
CA PHE A 7 12.22 -3.09 8.40
C PHE A 7 11.80 -4.49 7.92
N PHE A 8 10.53 -4.64 7.56
CA PHE A 8 9.88 -5.92 7.22
C PHE A 8 9.35 -5.98 5.78
N GLY A 9 9.59 -4.95 4.96
CA GLY A 9 9.10 -4.86 3.59
C GLY A 9 10.09 -5.30 2.49
N GLY A 10 9.67 -5.17 1.23
CA GLY A 10 10.50 -5.38 0.04
C GLY A 10 10.61 -6.84 -0.40
N LEU A 11 11.34 -7.67 0.35
CA LEU A 11 11.48 -9.10 0.07
C LEU A 11 11.26 -9.89 1.37
N LEU A 12 10.19 -10.66 1.40
CA LEU A 12 9.77 -11.47 2.55
C LEU A 12 9.56 -12.93 2.13
N ILE A 13 10.06 -13.84 2.97
CA ILE A 13 9.77 -15.28 2.87
C ILE A 13 9.05 -15.67 4.16
N ILE A 14 7.86 -16.26 4.00
CA ILE A 14 6.99 -16.72 5.10
C ILE A 14 6.38 -18.06 4.70
N THR A 15 6.24 -18.99 5.65
CA THR A 15 5.58 -20.27 5.34
C THR A 15 4.07 -20.08 5.19
N ARG A 16 3.41 -21.00 4.49
CA ARG A 16 1.95 -21.01 4.40
C ARG A 16 1.32 -21.03 5.80
N GLU A 17 1.83 -21.88 6.67
CA GLU A 17 1.31 -22.07 8.03
C GLU A 17 1.41 -20.78 8.84
N GLN A 18 2.55 -20.09 8.78
CA GLN A 18 2.73 -18.79 9.43
C GLN A 18 1.77 -17.74 8.87
N TYR A 19 1.64 -17.66 7.53
CA TYR A 19 0.77 -16.69 6.87
C TYR A 19 -0.71 -16.90 7.26
N PHE A 20 -1.19 -18.13 7.26
CA PHE A 20 -2.56 -18.45 7.66
C PHE A 20 -2.79 -18.28 9.16
N ALA A 21 -1.81 -18.59 10.02
CA ALA A 21 -1.93 -18.43 11.47
C ALA A 21 -2.15 -16.98 11.91
N VAL A 22 -1.66 -16.01 11.12
CA VAL A 22 -1.83 -14.58 11.38
C VAL A 22 -2.93 -13.92 10.53
N ASN A 23 -3.74 -14.71 9.83
CA ASN A 23 -4.74 -14.25 8.87
C ASN A 23 -4.15 -13.37 7.74
N GLY A 24 -2.88 -13.53 7.37
CA GLY A 24 -2.24 -12.75 6.32
C GLY A 24 -2.18 -11.24 6.59
N TYR A 25 -2.04 -10.45 5.52
CA TYR A 25 -2.05 -8.98 5.56
C TYR A 25 -3.44 -8.44 5.86
N GLY A 26 -3.54 -7.33 6.61
CA GLY A 26 -4.78 -6.55 6.69
C GLY A 26 -5.20 -5.98 5.32
N THR A 27 -6.50 -5.82 5.09
CA THR A 27 -7.08 -5.43 3.79
C THR A 27 -7.37 -3.94 3.66
N ASP A 28 -7.17 -3.16 4.74
CA ASP A 28 -7.57 -1.75 4.78
C ASP A 28 -6.45 -0.79 4.34
N PHE A 29 -5.28 -1.34 3.96
CA PHE A 29 -4.14 -0.59 3.44
C PHE A 29 -4.30 -0.35 1.94
N TRP A 30 -4.88 0.80 1.60
CA TRP A 30 -4.94 1.31 0.23
C TRP A 30 -3.91 2.43 0.05
N GLY A 31 -3.12 2.38 -1.02
CA GLY A 31 -2.02 3.30 -1.26
C GLY A 31 -0.70 2.79 -0.68
N TRP A 32 0.28 3.69 -0.51
CA TRP A 32 1.64 3.30 -0.12
C TRP A 32 1.82 3.22 1.40
N GLY A 33 2.38 2.10 1.88
CA GLY A 33 3.02 1.97 3.20
C GLY A 33 2.17 1.35 4.32
N ARG A 34 2.88 0.89 5.37
CA ARG A 34 2.37 0.32 6.64
C ARG A 34 1.71 -1.05 6.58
N GLU A 35 1.46 -1.62 5.40
CA GLU A 35 0.91 -2.97 5.30
C GLU A 35 1.91 -4.01 5.85
N ASP A 36 3.20 -3.76 5.61
CA ASP A 36 4.32 -4.56 6.08
C ASP A 36 4.51 -4.44 7.60
N ASP A 37 4.41 -3.22 8.15
CA ASP A 37 4.40 -2.97 9.59
C ASP A 37 3.26 -3.73 10.29
N ASN A 38 2.04 -3.70 9.72
CA ASN A 38 0.91 -4.45 10.29
C ASN A 38 1.17 -5.96 10.30
N LEU A 39 1.67 -6.53 9.20
CA LEU A 39 1.99 -7.96 9.16
C LEU A 39 3.11 -8.34 10.15
N ARG A 40 4.16 -7.52 10.28
CA ARG A 40 5.22 -7.72 11.28
C ARG A 40 4.64 -7.78 12.69
N ASP A 41 3.73 -6.86 13.02
CA ASP A 41 3.12 -6.82 14.34
C ASP A 41 2.22 -8.04 14.58
N ARG A 42 1.49 -8.52 13.55
CA ARG A 42 0.71 -9.78 13.64
C ARG A 42 1.62 -10.97 13.96
N LEU A 43 2.76 -11.07 13.27
CA LEU A 43 3.74 -12.13 13.50
C LEU A 43 4.41 -12.02 14.86
N THR A 44 4.68 -10.81 15.34
CA THR A 44 5.26 -10.56 16.67
C THR A 44 4.32 -11.06 17.76
N ILE A 45 3.03 -10.71 17.68
CA ILE A 45 2.01 -11.17 18.64
C ILE A 45 1.87 -12.69 18.61
N ALA A 46 1.95 -13.31 17.43
CA ALA A 46 1.89 -14.76 17.26
C ALA A 46 3.19 -15.49 17.69
N GLY A 47 4.22 -14.78 18.15
CA GLY A 47 5.51 -15.38 18.52
C GLY A 47 6.31 -15.93 17.32
N MET A 48 6.02 -15.45 16.11
CA MET A 48 6.64 -15.89 14.84
C MET A 48 7.68 -14.90 14.30
N TRP A 49 7.91 -13.79 15.01
CA TRP A 49 8.94 -12.80 14.74
C TRP A 49 9.76 -12.55 16.03
N PRO A 50 11.10 -12.37 15.96
CA PRO A 50 11.95 -12.18 14.77
C PRO A 50 12.13 -13.42 13.90
N CYS A 51 12.35 -13.23 12.59
CA CYS A 51 12.64 -14.34 11.68
C CYS A 51 14.00 -14.99 11.99
N VAL A 52 14.15 -16.26 11.62
CA VAL A 52 15.44 -16.95 11.67
C VAL A 52 16.25 -16.53 10.45
N THR A 53 17.33 -15.78 10.66
CA THR A 53 18.28 -15.44 9.60
C THR A 53 19.37 -16.51 9.49
N PRO A 54 19.80 -16.91 8.29
CA PRO A 54 20.93 -17.81 8.14
C PRO A 54 22.19 -17.20 8.76
N ASN A 55 23.04 -18.03 9.36
CA ASN A 55 24.31 -17.60 9.94
C ASN A 55 25.34 -17.34 8.82
N VAL A 56 25.16 -16.23 8.11
CA VAL A 56 26.05 -15.78 7.03
C VAL A 56 26.86 -14.56 7.48
N SER A 57 28.15 -14.56 7.17
CA SER A 57 29.02 -13.40 7.40
C SER A 57 28.49 -12.21 6.61
N ARG A 58 28.00 -11.19 7.33
CA ARG A 58 27.47 -9.97 6.72
C ARG A 58 28.63 -9.13 6.20
N THR A 59 29.03 -9.35 4.94
CA THR A 59 29.98 -8.44 4.30
C THR A 59 29.33 -7.07 4.16
N ARG A 60 29.93 -6.03 4.76
CA ARG A 60 29.57 -4.62 4.51
C ARG A 60 30.05 -4.19 3.13
N ARG A 61 29.60 -4.86 2.06
CA ARG A 61 29.77 -4.26 0.72
C ARG A 61 28.87 -3.04 0.65
N ARG A 62 29.42 -1.92 0.20
CA ARG A 62 28.68 -0.67 -0.05
C ARG A 62 27.88 -0.73 -1.35
N ASP A 63 28.06 -1.77 -2.14
CA ASP A 63 27.34 -1.97 -3.40
C ASP A 63 25.90 -2.37 -3.10
N VAL A 64 24.96 -1.64 -3.71
CA VAL A 64 23.53 -1.85 -3.50
C VAL A 64 23.16 -3.19 -4.13
N TYR A 65 22.71 -4.15 -3.30
CA TYR A 65 22.31 -5.48 -3.79
C TYR A 65 21.02 -5.44 -4.62
N PHE A 66 20.21 -4.39 -4.47
CA PHE A 66 18.92 -4.20 -5.13
C PHE A 66 18.80 -2.78 -5.68
N GLU A 67 18.35 -2.66 -6.93
CA GLU A 67 17.99 -1.38 -7.54
C GLU A 67 16.48 -1.15 -7.40
N HIS A 68 16.08 -0.07 -6.72
CA HIS A 68 14.67 0.30 -6.63
C HIS A 68 14.26 1.12 -7.86
N GLN A 69 13.66 0.45 -8.85
CA GLN A 69 13.10 1.09 -10.04
C GLN A 69 11.74 1.74 -9.72
N ARG A 70 11.77 2.95 -9.14
CA ARG A 70 10.55 3.70 -8.78
C ARG A 70 9.72 4.00 -10.01
N HIS A 71 8.42 3.71 -9.94
CA HIS A 71 7.49 4.07 -11.01
C HIS A 71 7.21 5.58 -11.00
N ARG A 72 7.30 6.24 -12.15
CA ARG A 72 7.07 7.70 -12.27
C ARG A 72 5.62 8.12 -12.02
N GLN A 73 4.68 7.18 -12.10
CA GLN A 73 3.25 7.41 -11.87
C GLN A 73 2.78 6.88 -10.50
N ALA A 74 3.68 6.76 -9.52
CA ALA A 74 3.27 6.43 -8.17
C ALA A 74 2.40 7.57 -7.64
N THR A 75 1.24 7.21 -7.08
CA THR A 75 0.35 8.14 -6.38
C THR A 75 0.27 7.76 -4.91
N GLU A 76 -0.03 8.74 -4.08
CA GLU A 76 -0.30 8.55 -2.65
C GLU A 76 -1.74 8.96 -2.34
N LEU A 77 -2.44 8.11 -1.59
CA LEU A 77 -3.81 8.40 -1.16
C LEU A 77 -3.81 9.27 0.09
N ARG A 78 -4.43 10.43 -0.05
CA ARG A 78 -4.52 11.48 0.97
C ARG A 78 -5.95 11.70 1.43
N GLY A 79 -6.12 12.17 2.66
CA GLY A 79 -7.37 12.65 3.22
C GLY A 79 -7.19 14.03 3.84
N GLN A 80 -8.03 14.99 3.46
CA GLN A 80 -8.04 16.35 4.01
C GLN A 80 -9.40 16.68 4.61
N GLU A 81 -9.39 17.13 5.86
CA GLU A 81 -10.59 17.62 6.54
C GLU A 81 -10.95 19.01 5.99
N ARG A 82 -12.22 19.20 5.63
CA ARG A 82 -12.80 20.44 5.13
C ARG A 82 -13.41 21.23 6.28
N ASP A 83 -13.68 22.51 6.05
CA ASP A 83 -14.25 23.41 7.07
C ASP A 83 -15.65 22.99 7.54
N ASP A 84 -16.37 22.21 6.73
CA ASP A 84 -17.68 21.63 7.05
C ASP A 84 -17.60 20.31 7.84
N GLY A 85 -16.39 19.87 8.20
CA GLY A 85 -16.13 18.62 8.90
C GLY A 85 -16.16 17.36 8.02
N THR A 86 -16.36 17.49 6.71
CA THR A 86 -16.23 16.37 5.78
C THR A 86 -14.75 16.08 5.49
N VAL A 87 -14.45 14.83 5.10
CA VAL A 87 -13.10 14.46 4.67
C VAL A 87 -13.10 14.21 3.17
N GLU A 88 -12.28 14.95 2.45
CA GLU A 88 -12.04 14.72 1.04
C GLU A 88 -10.85 13.79 0.83
N TYR A 89 -11.04 12.75 0.02
CA TYR A 89 -10.01 11.80 -0.34
C TYR A 89 -9.55 12.02 -1.78
N PHE A 90 -8.24 12.01 -2.01
CA PHE A 90 -7.66 12.24 -3.34
C PHE A 90 -6.31 11.52 -3.50
N GLU A 91 -5.88 11.39 -4.76
CA GLU A 91 -4.55 10.92 -5.13
C GLU A 91 -3.62 12.12 -5.36
N GLU A 92 -2.41 12.05 -4.84
CA GLU A 92 -1.40 13.09 -5.00
C GLU A 92 -0.03 12.51 -5.38
N ASP A 93 0.84 13.33 -5.98
CA ASP A 93 2.25 13.01 -6.20
C ASP A 93 2.97 12.86 -4.84
N PRO A 94 3.58 11.70 -4.54
CA PRO A 94 4.33 11.47 -3.29
C PRO A 94 5.48 12.46 -3.07
N GLY A 95 5.97 13.13 -4.12
CA GLY A 95 7.01 14.15 -4.05
C GLY A 95 6.53 15.51 -3.57
N ARG A 96 5.20 15.75 -3.50
CA ARG A 96 4.68 17.04 -3.01
C ARG A 96 4.94 17.22 -1.51
N PRO A 97 5.31 18.45 -1.09
CA PRO A 97 5.44 18.77 0.33
C PRO A 97 4.16 18.49 1.11
N TYR A 98 4.31 18.13 2.38
CA TYR A 98 3.18 17.92 3.27
C TYR A 98 2.42 19.24 3.51
N ASP A 99 1.17 19.30 3.07
CA ASP A 99 0.29 20.48 3.20
C ASP A 99 -0.90 20.22 4.13
N GLY A 100 -0.70 19.40 5.16
CA GLY A 100 -1.72 19.07 6.16
C GLY A 100 -2.60 17.86 5.83
N ALA A 101 -2.64 17.41 4.57
CA ALA A 101 -3.39 16.21 4.17
C ALA A 101 -2.72 14.91 4.67
N ARG A 102 -3.51 14.07 5.34
CA ARG A 102 -3.04 12.84 5.99
C ARG A 102 -2.83 11.72 4.96
N ILE A 103 -1.79 10.91 5.12
CA ILE A 103 -1.58 9.69 4.32
C ILE A 103 -2.48 8.58 4.88
N MET A 104 -3.41 8.08 4.08
CA MET A 104 -4.50 7.22 4.59
C MET A 104 -4.01 5.87 5.10
N SER A 105 -3.10 5.21 4.39
CA SER A 105 -2.46 3.95 4.83
C SER A 105 -1.63 4.10 6.11
N SER A 106 -1.22 5.33 6.47
CA SER A 106 -0.35 5.61 7.61
C SER A 106 -1.09 5.98 8.90
N GLN A 107 -2.41 5.85 8.93
CA GLN A 107 -3.19 6.15 10.12
C GLN A 107 -2.95 5.10 11.24
N PRO A 108 -2.80 5.52 12.52
CA PRO A 108 -2.50 4.61 13.62
C PRO A 108 -3.50 3.47 13.80
N ASP A 109 -4.78 3.73 13.53
CA ASP A 109 -5.85 2.73 13.73
C ASP A 109 -5.76 1.59 12.73
N LEU A 110 -5.23 1.83 11.52
CA LEU A 110 -5.03 0.77 10.52
C LEU A 110 -3.96 -0.24 10.96
N LEU A 111 -2.92 0.22 11.66
CA LEU A 111 -1.91 -0.68 12.22
C LEU A 111 -2.50 -1.64 13.24
N GLN A 112 -3.62 -1.27 13.88
CA GLN A 112 -4.34 -2.10 14.84
C GLN A 112 -5.35 -3.04 14.18
N ASP A 113 -5.52 -3.01 12.85
CA ASP A 113 -6.43 -3.94 12.20
C ASP A 113 -5.94 -5.39 12.38
N ARG A 114 -6.72 -6.13 13.17
CA ARG A 114 -6.61 -7.59 13.41
C ARG A 114 -7.84 -8.35 12.90
N THR A 115 -8.82 -7.63 12.34
CA THR A 115 -10.12 -8.19 11.99
C THR A 115 -10.16 -8.65 10.54
N THR A 116 -9.47 -7.93 9.65
CA THR A 116 -9.39 -8.33 8.25
C THR A 116 -8.19 -9.22 7.98
N GLY A 117 -8.25 -9.91 6.85
CA GLY A 117 -7.09 -10.51 6.24
C GLY A 117 -7.43 -11.48 5.13
N ILE A 118 -6.69 -12.58 5.01
CA ILE A 118 -6.92 -13.58 3.97
C ILE A 118 -8.32 -14.20 4.05
N SER A 119 -8.90 -14.29 5.26
CA SER A 119 -10.27 -14.80 5.44
C SER A 119 -11.37 -13.81 5.03
N THR A 120 -11.06 -12.52 4.92
CA THR A 120 -12.06 -11.46 4.66
C THR A 120 -11.83 -10.69 3.37
N VAL A 121 -10.69 -10.89 2.69
CA VAL A 121 -10.37 -10.20 1.44
C VAL A 121 -11.43 -10.51 0.38
N ARG A 122 -11.98 -9.44 -0.21
CA ARG A 122 -13.00 -9.54 -1.27
C ARG A 122 -12.40 -9.12 -2.60
N PHE A 123 -12.36 -10.03 -3.57
CA PHE A 123 -11.83 -9.75 -4.90
C PHE A 123 -12.49 -10.65 -5.96
N ARG A 124 -12.31 -10.27 -7.23
CA ARG A 124 -12.67 -11.08 -8.39
C ARG A 124 -11.45 -11.28 -9.28
N VAL A 125 -11.22 -12.51 -9.73
CA VAL A 125 -10.25 -12.78 -10.80
C VAL A 125 -10.92 -12.44 -12.13
N GLU A 126 -10.41 -11.43 -12.82
CA GLU A 126 -10.90 -10.99 -14.13
C GLU A 126 -10.22 -11.72 -15.29
N GLY A 127 -9.05 -12.30 -15.06
CA GLY A 127 -8.36 -13.11 -16.06
C GLY A 127 -7.04 -13.67 -15.58
N ILE A 128 -6.64 -14.79 -16.17
CA ILE A 128 -5.36 -15.46 -15.94
C ILE A 128 -4.74 -15.72 -17.32
N ALA A 129 -3.49 -15.29 -17.52
CA ALA A 129 -2.80 -15.44 -18.80
C ALA A 129 -1.29 -15.66 -18.59
N PRO A 130 -0.60 -16.37 -19.49
CA PRO A 130 0.86 -16.42 -19.48
C PRO A 130 1.45 -15.04 -19.81
N PHE A 131 2.58 -14.69 -19.20
CA PHE A 131 3.31 -13.45 -19.46
C PHE A 131 4.81 -13.65 -19.19
N LEU A 132 5.63 -13.67 -20.24
CA LEU A 132 7.10 -13.77 -20.15
C LEU A 132 7.61 -14.88 -19.20
N GLY A 133 7.05 -16.09 -19.30
CA GLY A 133 7.43 -17.22 -18.43
C GLY A 133 6.82 -17.19 -17.03
N ALA A 134 5.97 -16.21 -16.73
CA ALA A 134 5.20 -16.11 -15.50
C ALA A 134 3.69 -16.20 -15.77
N THR A 135 2.90 -16.21 -14.69
CA THR A 135 1.43 -16.11 -14.75
C THR A 135 0.99 -14.70 -14.38
N LYS A 136 0.30 -14.02 -15.30
CA LYS A 136 -0.36 -12.73 -15.05
C LYS A 136 -1.79 -12.97 -14.60
N ILE A 137 -2.08 -12.58 -13.37
CA ILE A 137 -3.44 -12.63 -12.79
C ILE A 137 -3.97 -11.20 -12.74
N ARG A 138 -5.12 -10.96 -13.38
CA ARG A 138 -5.82 -9.68 -13.30
C ARG A 138 -6.87 -9.78 -12.20
N ILE A 139 -6.70 -8.97 -11.16
CA ILE A 139 -7.52 -9.01 -9.96
C ILE A 139 -8.27 -7.68 -9.83
N ARG A 140 -9.58 -7.75 -9.62
CA ARG A 140 -10.40 -6.61 -9.22
C ARG A 140 -10.68 -6.69 -7.74
N LEU A 141 -10.09 -5.78 -6.98
CA LEU A 141 -10.31 -5.65 -5.54
C LEU A 141 -11.67 -5.00 -5.28
N HIS A 142 -12.40 -5.53 -4.29
CA HIS A 142 -13.59 -4.90 -3.77
C HIS A 142 -13.19 -3.81 -2.77
N CYS A 143 -13.89 -2.68 -2.84
CA CYS A 143 -13.66 -1.49 -2.03
C CYS A 143 -14.94 -1.20 -1.26
N ASP A 144 -14.86 -1.31 0.06
CA ASP A 144 -15.95 -1.02 0.98
C ASP A 144 -15.86 0.45 1.39
N LYS A 145 -16.69 1.31 0.78
CA LYS A 145 -16.60 2.76 1.00
C LYS A 145 -17.06 3.18 2.40
N GLU A 146 -17.80 2.34 3.12
CA GLU A 146 -18.20 2.64 4.51
C GLU A 146 -17.03 2.43 5.48
N ARG A 147 -16.19 1.43 5.19
CA ARG A 147 -15.03 1.08 6.02
C ARG A 147 -13.73 1.79 5.61
N THR A 148 -13.47 1.84 4.31
CA THR A 148 -12.25 2.41 3.73
C THR A 148 -12.60 3.41 2.64
N PRO A 149 -13.28 4.53 2.92
CA PRO A 149 -13.77 5.46 1.88
C PRO A 149 -12.68 5.95 0.90
N TRP A 150 -11.43 6.00 1.34
CA TRP A 150 -10.26 6.36 0.52
C TRP A 150 -9.86 5.31 -0.53
N CYS A 151 -10.42 4.09 -0.53
CA CYS A 151 -10.09 3.06 -1.51
C CYS A 151 -10.52 3.39 -2.95
N ARG A 152 -11.44 4.34 -3.09
CA ARG A 152 -11.84 4.94 -4.37
C ARG A 152 -12.17 6.41 -4.13
N PRO A 153 -11.16 7.29 -4.13
CA PRO A 153 -11.40 8.72 -4.04
C PRO A 153 -12.29 9.15 -5.21
N ASP A 154 -13.23 10.03 -4.95
CA ASP A 154 -14.09 10.54 -6.01
C ASP A 154 -13.23 11.43 -6.90
N HIS A 155 -12.99 10.97 -8.14
CA HIS A 155 -12.19 11.72 -9.10
C HIS A 155 -12.92 13.01 -9.47
N HIS A 156 -12.65 14.10 -8.75
CA HIS A 156 -12.75 15.42 -9.34
C HIS A 156 -11.63 15.53 -10.38
N ARG A 157 -11.88 15.00 -11.59
CA ARG A 157 -11.16 15.48 -12.77
C ARG A 157 -11.39 16.98 -12.78
N GLN A 158 -10.36 17.75 -12.43
CA GLN A 158 -10.27 19.11 -12.94
C GLN A 158 -10.16 18.95 -14.45
N GLU A 159 -11.30 19.01 -15.14
CA GLU A 159 -11.31 19.32 -16.56
C GLU A 159 -10.66 20.69 -16.66
N THR A 160 -9.40 20.71 -17.06
CA THR A 160 -8.77 21.91 -17.61
C THR A 160 -9.58 22.26 -18.85
N VAL A 161 -10.57 23.13 -18.68
CA VAL A 161 -11.19 23.87 -19.77
C VAL A 161 -10.05 24.65 -20.41
N GLN A 162 -9.46 24.11 -21.47
CA GLN A 162 -8.63 24.89 -22.39
C GLN A 162 -9.57 25.91 -23.02
N GLY A 163 -9.47 27.14 -22.52
CA GLY A 163 -10.18 28.29 -23.00
C GLY A 163 -9.95 28.52 -24.50
N GLN A 164 -11.05 28.89 -25.13
CA GLN A 164 -11.19 29.57 -26.42
C GLN A 164 -9.91 30.25 -26.94
N GLY A 165 -9.48 29.82 -28.12
CA GLY A 165 -8.66 30.62 -29.03
C GLY A 165 -9.49 30.97 -30.26
N THR A 166 -10.11 32.14 -30.26
CA THR A 166 -10.62 32.81 -31.47
C THR A 166 -9.47 33.09 -32.43
N GLY A 167 -9.59 32.68 -33.69
CA GLY A 167 -8.63 33.03 -34.75
C GLY A 167 -9.33 33.04 -36.10
N GLN A 168 -9.71 34.24 -36.54
CA GLN A 168 -10.18 34.53 -37.88
C GLN A 168 -9.09 34.23 -38.93
N GLY A 169 -9.53 33.81 -40.12
CA GLY A 169 -8.73 33.65 -41.33
C GLY A 169 -9.60 33.14 -42.46
#